data_AF-B4FTD3-F1
#
_entry.id   AF-B4FTD3-F1
#
_cell.length_a   1.000
_cell.length_b   1.000
_cell.length_c   1.000
_cell.angle_alpha   90.00
_cell.angle_beta   90.00
_cell.angle_gamma   90.00
#
_symmetry.space_group_name_H-M   'P 1'
#
loop_
_entity.id
_entity.type
_entity.pdbx_description
1 polymer ?
#
loop_
_entity_poly.entity_id
_entity_poly.type
_entity_poly.pdbx_seq_one_letter_code
_entity_poly.pdbx_strand_id
1 'polypeptide(L)'
;MSPRSGTPACGATASAWHGRRGTSATRSARRPPAWAAPAVPIASIFSVRPFHLFLSSFAGVVEWVATKIRFLRKRGSLFRSAETSSDEEGRPVYSVAHLVSDADNRLGAGDPFPGSPPGAARVTDADLYAPAKELYLGDRCQVADTPAPWQFWMVMLKNGNLDTTAAACPENGRPARPFPQTSRFPCPAGAGCMNQPLLFHNRTALDDAGRRLRGGLFGTYDLDAAAGLGAGDVSFYSVTWEKDVAASGRGGGWAFHHKLCTSTKYPWLMLYLRSDATRGFSGGYHYDTRGMTKTVPESPDFKVRLTLDVKQGGGRNSQFYLMDMGSCWKNDGRACDGDTATDVTRYSEMIINPATPAWCSPSRIDQCPPWHTFRNGSRVHRRDGARFPYGAYHVYCSPGNAARAEQPTTYCDAYSNPQAQEILQLLPHPVWGEFGYPTARGQGWVGDPRAWDLDVGAMSQALYFYQDPGTPPARRRWTSLDVGTEIYVSDRAEEAEWTLSGFDILVPDKCIKSQQRASNSCW
;
A
#
# COMPACT_ATOMS: atom_id res chain seq x y z
N MET A 1 24.00 25.40 -42.04
CA MET A 1 25.37 25.32 -42.61
C MET A 1 26.35 25.51 -41.47
N SER A 2 27.42 24.71 -41.40
CA SER A 2 28.49 24.83 -40.39
C SER A 2 29.43 26.00 -40.71
N PRO A 3 30.02 26.70 -39.71
CA PRO A 3 31.37 26.36 -39.19
C PRO A 3 31.53 26.65 -37.66
N ARG A 4 32.62 26.34 -36.92
CA ARG A 4 33.86 25.56 -37.16
C ARG A 4 34.47 25.01 -35.84
N SER A 5 35.36 24.02 -35.99
CA SER A 5 36.55 23.62 -35.19
C SER A 5 37.05 24.45 -33.99
N GLY A 6 37.60 23.79 -32.94
CA GLY A 6 38.51 24.44 -31.97
C GLY A 6 38.92 23.66 -30.69
N THR A 7 39.64 22.53 -30.79
CA THR A 7 40.46 21.91 -29.70
C THR A 7 41.96 22.27 -29.88
N PRO A 8 42.91 22.02 -28.93
CA PRO A 8 42.84 21.30 -27.63
C PRO A 8 43.60 21.97 -26.43
N ALA A 9 43.73 21.20 -25.33
CA ALA A 9 44.92 21.03 -24.48
C ALA A 9 45.17 21.89 -23.20
N CYS A 10 45.91 21.25 -22.29
CA CYS A 10 46.16 21.60 -20.88
C CYS A 10 47.32 22.59 -20.67
N GLY A 11 47.34 23.24 -19.49
CA GLY A 11 48.52 23.94 -18.96
C GLY A 11 48.28 24.44 -17.53
N ALA A 12 49.30 24.43 -16.66
CA ALA A 12 49.16 24.82 -15.26
C ALA A 12 50.38 25.59 -14.73
N THR A 13 50.13 26.65 -13.95
CA THR A 13 50.95 27.30 -12.91
C THR A 13 50.05 28.39 -12.29
N ALA A 14 49.89 28.58 -10.97
CA ALA A 14 50.82 28.64 -9.84
C ALA A 14 51.58 29.99 -9.74
N SER A 15 51.16 30.80 -8.77
CA SER A 15 51.87 31.95 -8.20
C SER A 15 51.30 32.22 -6.80
N ALA A 16 52.16 32.49 -5.81
CA ALA A 16 51.77 32.66 -4.41
C ALA A 16 52.50 33.85 -3.78
N TRP A 17 51.95 34.39 -2.68
CA TRP A 17 52.62 35.38 -1.82
C TRP A 17 52.44 35.03 -0.33
N HIS A 18 53.49 35.27 0.47
CA HIS A 18 53.49 35.21 1.95
C HIS A 18 53.10 36.59 2.54
N GLY A 19 52.78 36.82 3.83
CA GLY A 19 52.74 36.05 5.09
C GLY A 19 52.65 37.04 6.29
N ARG A 20 53.01 36.78 7.57
CA ARG A 20 53.40 35.56 8.33
C ARG A 20 53.50 35.92 9.85
N ARG A 21 52.80 35.21 10.77
CA ARG A 21 52.86 35.34 12.27
C ARG A 21 52.21 36.61 12.88
N GLY A 22 51.76 36.65 14.14
CA GLY A 22 51.62 35.62 15.19
C GLY A 22 51.22 36.21 16.57
N THR A 23 51.01 35.35 17.60
CA THR A 23 50.80 35.66 19.06
C THR A 23 49.64 36.60 19.47
N SER A 24 48.91 36.50 20.59
CA SER A 24 48.49 35.45 21.55
C SER A 24 47.99 36.17 22.82
N ALA A 25 46.75 35.94 23.28
CA ALA A 25 46.20 36.47 24.55
C ALA A 25 45.13 35.50 25.13
N THR A 26 44.74 35.66 26.40
CA THR A 26 44.05 34.59 27.16
C THR A 26 42.77 35.03 27.90
N ARG A 27 42.00 34.03 28.36
CA ARG A 27 40.92 34.04 29.37
C ARG A 27 39.65 34.86 29.09
N SER A 28 38.51 34.15 29.04
CA SER A 28 37.56 34.10 30.17
C SER A 28 36.61 32.90 30.02
N ALA A 29 35.93 32.49 31.09
CA ALA A 29 35.05 31.32 31.11
C ALA A 29 33.67 31.64 31.70
N ARG A 30 32.61 30.99 31.18
CA ARG A 30 31.30 30.82 31.87
C ARG A 30 30.49 29.66 31.26
N ARG A 31 30.29 28.60 32.06
CA ARG A 31 29.08 27.74 32.06
C ARG A 31 27.95 28.52 32.79
N PRO A 32 26.63 28.20 32.71
CA PRO A 32 26.02 26.85 32.76
C PRO A 32 24.78 26.71 31.84
N PRO A 33 23.81 25.79 32.06
CA PRO A 33 23.81 24.52 32.80
C PRO A 33 23.57 23.29 31.90
N ALA A 34 23.67 22.09 32.46
CA ALA A 34 23.21 20.85 31.82
C ALA A 34 21.77 20.54 32.23
N TRP A 35 20.99 19.95 31.32
CA TRP A 35 19.77 19.21 31.65
C TRP A 35 20.04 17.72 31.43
N ALA A 36 19.60 16.87 32.36
CA ALA A 36 19.85 15.44 32.31
C ALA A 36 18.79 14.73 31.45
N ALA A 37 19.21 14.02 30.42
CA ALA A 37 18.39 13.00 29.78
C ALA A 37 18.39 11.72 30.65
N PRO A 38 17.24 11.03 30.83
CA PRO A 38 17.21 9.76 31.54
C PRO A 38 17.99 8.69 30.78
N ALA A 39 18.70 7.84 31.50
CA ALA A 39 19.52 6.78 30.89
C ALA A 39 18.64 5.67 30.28
N VAL A 40 18.77 5.45 28.98
CA VAL A 40 18.25 4.26 28.31
C VAL A 40 19.16 3.06 28.66
N PRO A 41 18.62 1.93 29.15
CA PRO A 41 19.42 0.75 29.44
C PRO A 41 20.04 0.18 28.16
N ILE A 42 21.30 -0.25 28.26
CA ILE A 42 22.11 -0.69 27.11
C ILE A 42 21.54 -1.97 26.51
N ALA A 43 20.95 -1.88 25.32
CA ALA A 43 20.69 -3.03 24.47
C ALA A 43 22.01 -3.55 23.87
N SER A 44 22.24 -4.87 23.95
CA SER A 44 23.53 -5.49 23.64
C SER A 44 23.97 -5.28 22.19
N ILE A 45 25.03 -4.50 21.99
CA ILE A 45 25.68 -4.32 20.68
C ILE A 45 26.45 -5.60 20.31
N PHE A 46 25.82 -6.48 19.53
CA PHE A 46 26.52 -7.59 18.88
C PHE A 46 27.02 -7.18 17.50
N SER A 47 28.29 -6.82 17.43
CA SER A 47 29.02 -6.60 16.18
C SER A 47 29.19 -7.92 15.43
N VAL A 48 28.37 -8.13 14.39
CA VAL A 48 28.56 -9.22 13.43
C VAL A 48 29.54 -8.73 12.36
N ARG A 49 30.67 -9.43 12.21
CA ARG A 49 31.68 -9.11 11.19
C ARG A 49 31.12 -9.35 9.77
N PRO A 50 31.56 -8.55 8.77
CA PRO A 50 31.13 -8.76 7.39
C PRO A 50 31.62 -10.11 6.87
N PHE A 51 30.72 -10.89 6.28
CA PHE A 51 31.04 -12.08 5.51
C PHE A 51 30.62 -11.87 4.07
N HIS A 52 31.58 -11.90 3.15
CA HIS A 52 31.29 -12.07 1.73
C HIS A 52 30.73 -13.47 1.49
N LEU A 53 29.57 -13.57 0.84
CA LEU A 53 29.05 -14.82 0.30
C LEU A 53 28.31 -14.53 -1.01
N PHE A 54 29.02 -14.88 -2.09
CA PHE A 54 28.59 -15.18 -3.46
C PHE A 54 27.39 -14.47 -4.11
N LEU A 55 27.65 -13.95 -5.32
CA LEU A 55 26.62 -13.72 -6.32
C LEU A 55 25.97 -15.07 -6.70
N SER A 56 24.65 -15.14 -6.57
CA SER A 56 23.81 -16.02 -7.37
C SER A 56 22.68 -15.18 -7.96
N SER A 57 22.79 -14.82 -9.23
CA SER A 57 21.75 -14.07 -9.93
C SER A 57 20.47 -14.90 -10.01
N PHE A 58 19.32 -14.31 -9.63
CA PHE A 58 18.15 -14.13 -10.49
C PHE A 58 17.11 -13.23 -9.78
N ALA A 59 16.06 -12.84 -10.51
CA ALA A 59 14.96 -12.00 -10.04
C ALA A 59 14.02 -12.76 -9.07
N GLY A 60 13.10 -12.09 -8.34
CA GLY A 60 13.04 -10.63 -8.18
C GLY A 60 11.80 -10.06 -7.47
N VAL A 61 10.89 -10.88 -6.94
CA VAL A 61 9.67 -10.42 -6.25
C VAL A 61 9.64 -10.95 -4.81
N VAL A 62 10.42 -10.32 -3.93
CA VAL A 62 10.53 -10.70 -2.51
C VAL A 62 9.63 -9.81 -1.65
N GLU A 63 8.34 -10.15 -1.51
CA GLU A 63 7.40 -9.35 -0.71
C GLU A 63 7.10 -10.00 0.67
N TRP A 64 6.58 -9.20 1.61
CA TRP A 64 5.95 -9.62 2.88
C TRP A 64 6.78 -10.25 4.01
N VAL A 65 7.50 -9.40 4.77
CA VAL A 65 7.68 -9.62 6.23
C VAL A 65 6.46 -9.07 6.97
N ALA A 66 5.37 -9.83 6.95
CA ALA A 66 4.11 -9.45 7.59
C ALA A 66 4.23 -9.43 9.13
N THR A 67 4.42 -8.24 9.70
CA THR A 67 4.38 -7.99 11.15
C THR A 67 2.95 -8.10 11.68
N LYS A 68 2.51 -9.33 11.96
CA LYS A 68 1.14 -9.63 12.40
C LYS A 68 1.01 -9.59 13.92
N ILE A 69 0.13 -8.70 14.42
CA ILE A 69 -0.44 -8.81 15.77
C ILE A 69 -1.94 -9.09 15.68
N ARG A 70 -2.40 -9.91 16.63
CA ARG A 70 -3.74 -10.47 16.73
C ARG A 70 -4.62 -9.65 17.66
N PHE A 71 -5.82 -9.29 17.19
CA PHE A 71 -6.80 -8.54 18.01
C PHE A 71 -8.23 -9.03 17.81
N LEU A 72 -8.77 -9.73 18.80
CA LEU A 72 -10.10 -10.34 18.71
C LEU A 72 -11.21 -9.27 18.68
N ARG A 73 -12.06 -9.32 17.65
CA ARG A 73 -13.36 -8.62 17.58
C ARG A 73 -14.46 -9.53 18.13
N LYS A 74 -14.69 -9.51 19.45
CA LYS A 74 -15.66 -10.41 20.11
C LYS A 74 -17.06 -9.78 20.19
N ARG A 75 -18.05 -10.39 19.52
CA ARG A 75 -19.49 -10.12 19.64
C ARG A 75 -20.23 -11.47 19.64
N GLY A 76 -21.27 -11.62 20.47
CA GLY A 76 -22.21 -12.73 20.37
C GLY A 76 -21.73 -14.07 20.97
N SER A 77 -22.35 -14.45 22.08
CA SER A 77 -22.54 -15.81 22.62
C SER A 77 -22.10 -17.03 21.76
N LEU A 78 -20.85 -17.50 21.94
CA LEU A 78 -20.55 -18.91 22.29
C LEU A 78 -19.06 -19.09 22.65
N PHE A 79 -18.71 -19.16 23.94
CA PHE A 79 -17.37 -19.56 24.40
C PHE A 79 -17.45 -20.30 25.74
N ARG A 80 -17.09 -21.59 25.74
CA ARG A 80 -16.81 -22.41 26.93
C ARG A 80 -15.42 -23.04 26.79
N SER A 81 -14.37 -22.22 26.82
CA SER A 81 -12.97 -22.63 27.01
C SER A 81 -12.06 -21.40 27.12
N ALA A 82 -10.94 -21.57 27.83
CA ALA A 82 -9.94 -20.56 28.23
C ALA A 82 -10.46 -19.48 29.19
N GLU A 83 -9.65 -19.20 30.22
CA GLU A 83 -10.04 -18.43 31.40
C GLU A 83 -9.94 -16.91 31.18
N THR A 84 -10.97 -16.18 31.59
CA THR A 84 -10.80 -14.81 32.07
C THR A 84 -10.53 -14.88 33.57
N SER A 85 -9.29 -14.69 33.99
CA SER A 85 -9.03 -14.35 35.39
C SER A 85 -9.57 -12.96 35.68
N SER A 86 -9.93 -12.73 36.94
CA SER A 86 -10.25 -11.40 37.45
C SER A 86 -9.10 -10.90 38.32
N ASP A 87 -8.92 -9.58 38.40
CA ASP A 87 -8.13 -8.97 39.46
C ASP A 87 -8.88 -8.96 40.80
N GLU A 88 -8.25 -8.43 41.86
CA GLU A 88 -8.80 -8.41 43.22
C GLU A 88 -10.09 -7.58 43.32
N GLU A 89 -10.31 -6.63 42.38
CA GLU A 89 -11.54 -5.85 42.24
C GLU A 89 -12.57 -6.45 41.26
N GLY A 90 -12.33 -7.67 40.76
CA GLY A 90 -13.28 -8.41 39.91
C GLY A 90 -13.29 -8.03 38.43
N ARG A 91 -12.33 -7.21 37.96
CA ARG A 91 -12.23 -6.74 36.58
C ARG A 91 -11.55 -7.80 35.69
N PRO A 92 -11.98 -8.00 34.43
CA PRO A 92 -11.41 -9.03 33.56
C PRO A 92 -9.97 -8.69 33.16
N VAL A 93 -9.04 -9.62 33.43
CA VAL A 93 -7.65 -9.52 33.00
C VAL A 93 -7.53 -9.94 31.53
N TYR A 94 -6.73 -9.22 30.76
CA TYR A 94 -6.45 -9.49 29.35
C TYR A 94 -4.97 -9.87 29.15
N SER A 95 -4.68 -10.69 28.14
CA SER A 95 -3.32 -11.05 27.74
C SER A 95 -3.16 -11.01 26.22
N VAL A 96 -1.94 -10.74 25.74
CA VAL A 96 -1.62 -10.62 24.31
C VAL A 96 -0.98 -11.91 23.79
N ALA A 97 -1.68 -12.60 22.90
CA ALA A 97 -1.21 -13.85 22.30
C ALA A 97 -0.57 -13.59 20.91
N HIS A 98 0.76 -13.51 20.87
CA HIS A 98 1.52 -13.52 19.61
C HIS A 98 1.58 -14.95 19.04
N LEU A 99 0.91 -15.18 17.92
CA LEU A 99 0.90 -16.50 17.29
C LEU A 99 2.11 -16.73 16.37
N VAL A 100 2.67 -15.66 15.81
CA VAL A 100 3.90 -15.67 15.00
C VAL A 100 5.10 -15.39 15.90
N SER A 101 6.12 -16.23 15.84
CA SER A 101 7.38 -16.12 16.57
C SER A 101 8.50 -15.52 15.70
N ASP A 102 9.64 -15.21 16.32
CA ASP A 102 10.82 -14.76 15.57
C ASP A 102 11.42 -15.86 14.69
N ALA A 103 11.15 -17.14 14.98
CA ALA A 103 11.53 -18.24 14.10
C ALA A 103 10.69 -18.23 12.82
N ASP A 104 9.36 -18.11 12.93
CA ASP A 104 8.45 -18.04 11.78
C ASP A 104 8.78 -16.83 10.88
N ASN A 105 9.11 -15.69 11.49
CA ASN A 105 9.52 -14.48 10.75
C ASN A 105 10.83 -14.68 9.97
N ARG A 106 11.80 -15.41 10.54
CA ARG A 106 13.14 -15.64 9.98
C ARG A 106 13.21 -16.69 8.87
N LEU A 107 12.18 -17.50 8.67
CA LEU A 107 12.16 -18.51 7.59
C LEU A 107 12.47 -17.87 6.23
N GLY A 108 13.41 -18.44 5.48
CA GLY A 108 13.79 -18.02 4.14
C GLY A 108 13.46 -19.05 3.06
N ALA A 109 13.68 -18.68 1.79
CA ALA A 109 13.54 -19.61 0.68
C ALA A 109 14.44 -20.83 0.89
N GLY A 110 13.87 -22.03 0.71
CA GLY A 110 14.52 -23.30 1.02
C GLY A 110 14.34 -23.82 2.45
N ASP A 111 13.83 -23.03 3.41
CA ASP A 111 13.50 -23.54 4.74
C ASP A 111 12.19 -24.37 4.73
N PRO A 112 12.09 -25.42 5.57
CA PRO A 112 10.84 -26.16 5.74
C PRO A 112 9.89 -25.38 6.65
N PHE A 113 8.62 -25.26 6.27
CA PHE A 113 7.62 -24.66 7.15
C PHE A 113 7.38 -25.56 8.38
N PRO A 114 7.36 -25.00 9.62
CA PRO A 114 7.10 -25.79 10.82
C PRO A 114 5.74 -26.50 10.75
N GLY A 115 5.78 -27.84 10.81
CA GLY A 115 4.60 -28.70 10.67
C GLY A 115 4.45 -29.37 9.30
N SER A 116 5.29 -29.07 8.31
CA SER A 116 5.29 -29.79 7.03
C SER A 116 5.59 -31.30 7.20
N PRO A 117 4.99 -32.18 6.37
CA PRO A 117 5.26 -33.61 6.40
C PRO A 117 6.75 -33.96 6.15
N PRO A 118 7.26 -35.07 6.73
CA PRO A 118 8.59 -35.58 6.39
C PRO A 118 8.75 -35.81 4.89
N GLY A 119 9.81 -35.26 4.30
CA GLY A 119 10.06 -35.36 2.85
C GLY A 119 9.29 -34.35 1.98
N ALA A 120 8.54 -33.41 2.57
CA ALA A 120 7.93 -32.32 1.81
C ALA A 120 9.00 -31.51 1.03
N ALA A 121 8.70 -31.16 -0.21
CA ALA A 121 9.60 -30.38 -1.06
C ALA A 121 9.81 -28.96 -0.48
N ARG A 122 11.07 -28.52 -0.43
CA ARG A 122 11.45 -27.16 -0.02
C ARG A 122 11.21 -26.20 -1.17
N VAL A 123 10.48 -25.11 -0.93
CA VAL A 123 10.27 -24.06 -1.93
C VAL A 123 11.51 -23.16 -1.95
N THR A 124 12.43 -23.41 -2.87
CA THR A 124 13.71 -22.70 -3.03
C THR A 124 13.64 -21.49 -3.96
N ASP A 125 12.62 -21.45 -4.82
CA ASP A 125 12.32 -20.30 -5.68
C ASP A 125 11.71 -19.18 -4.83
N ALA A 126 12.23 -17.95 -4.96
CA ALA A 126 11.86 -16.83 -4.10
C ALA A 126 10.43 -16.32 -4.39
N ASP A 127 10.05 -16.24 -5.66
CA ASP A 127 8.78 -15.70 -6.13
C ASP A 127 7.63 -16.70 -5.80
N LEU A 128 7.91 -18.01 -5.78
CA LEU A 128 7.01 -19.04 -5.24
C LEU A 128 7.03 -19.12 -3.70
N TYR A 129 8.13 -18.74 -3.05
CA TYR A 129 8.27 -18.81 -1.59
C TYR A 129 7.48 -17.71 -0.87
N ALA A 130 7.43 -16.49 -1.41
CA ALA A 130 6.67 -15.38 -0.84
C ALA A 130 5.17 -15.72 -0.59
N PRO A 131 4.38 -16.17 -1.59
CA PRO A 131 2.98 -16.56 -1.36
C PRO A 131 2.85 -17.77 -0.43
N ALA A 132 3.77 -18.75 -0.51
CA ALA A 132 3.76 -19.90 0.39
C ALA A 132 3.96 -19.48 1.86
N LYS A 133 4.84 -18.50 2.12
CA LYS A 133 5.04 -17.91 3.45
C LYS A 133 3.87 -17.05 3.89
N GLU A 134 3.21 -16.32 2.98
CA GLU A 134 1.99 -15.58 3.29
C GLU A 134 0.87 -16.52 3.78
N LEU A 135 0.62 -17.61 3.05
CA LEU A 135 -0.34 -18.66 3.39
C LEU A 135 -0.01 -19.28 4.76
N TYR A 136 1.25 -19.71 4.97
CA TYR A 136 1.71 -20.25 6.25
C TYR A 136 1.46 -19.28 7.41
N LEU A 137 1.88 -18.03 7.27
CA LEU A 137 1.65 -16.99 8.28
C LEU A 137 0.17 -16.58 8.38
N GLY A 138 -0.68 -16.95 7.41
CA GLY A 138 -2.13 -16.75 7.43
C GLY A 138 -2.80 -17.77 8.33
N ASP A 139 -2.55 -19.06 8.07
CA ASP A 139 -3.08 -20.17 8.87
C ASP A 139 -2.62 -20.06 10.33
N ARG A 140 -1.35 -19.72 10.56
CA ARG A 140 -0.78 -19.49 11.90
C ARG A 140 -1.44 -18.33 12.65
N CYS A 141 -2.07 -17.38 11.95
CA CYS A 141 -2.80 -16.25 12.54
C CYS A 141 -4.33 -16.44 12.60
N GLN A 142 -4.87 -17.52 12.03
CA GLN A 142 -6.28 -17.64 11.74
C GLN A 142 -7.19 -17.57 12.98
N VAL A 143 -8.27 -16.80 12.86
CA VAL A 143 -9.34 -16.65 13.85
C VAL A 143 -10.62 -17.27 13.27
N ALA A 144 -11.14 -18.29 13.94
CA ALA A 144 -12.42 -18.90 13.61
C ALA A 144 -13.58 -17.91 13.89
N ASP A 145 -14.44 -17.71 12.90
CA ASP A 145 -15.51 -16.71 12.90
C ASP A 145 -16.56 -17.09 11.81
N THR A 146 -17.71 -16.42 11.81
CA THR A 146 -18.82 -16.61 10.87
C THR A 146 -18.91 -15.39 9.93
N PRO A 147 -19.15 -15.55 8.61
CA PRO A 147 -19.45 -16.78 7.86
C PRO A 147 -18.21 -17.62 7.51
N ALA A 148 -17.02 -17.09 7.71
CA ALA A 148 -15.73 -17.68 7.38
C ALA A 148 -14.68 -17.19 8.39
N PRO A 149 -13.56 -17.91 8.57
CA PRO A 149 -12.43 -17.41 9.35
C PRO A 149 -11.79 -16.18 8.69
N TRP A 150 -10.98 -15.45 9.47
CA TRP A 150 -10.14 -14.34 9.02
C TRP A 150 -8.75 -14.40 9.66
N GLN A 151 -7.77 -13.68 9.11
CA GLN A 151 -6.37 -13.82 9.51
C GLN A 151 -5.73 -12.50 10.00
N PHE A 152 -5.60 -11.45 9.19
CA PHE A 152 -4.82 -10.23 9.56
C PHE A 152 -5.17 -8.97 8.74
N TRP A 153 -4.87 -7.79 9.32
CA TRP A 153 -4.69 -6.54 8.57
C TRP A 153 -3.33 -6.55 7.86
N MET A 154 -3.24 -5.90 6.70
CA MET A 154 -2.03 -5.82 5.90
C MET A 154 -1.56 -4.36 5.79
N VAL A 155 -0.25 -4.12 5.74
CA VAL A 155 0.37 -2.78 5.57
C VAL A 155 1.33 -2.85 4.39
N MET A 156 0.93 -2.32 3.23
CA MET A 156 1.76 -2.38 2.03
C MET A 156 2.74 -1.23 1.97
N LEU A 157 3.96 -1.57 1.55
CA LEU A 157 5.06 -0.68 1.29
C LEU A 157 5.58 -1.00 -0.11
N LYS A 158 5.55 -0.01 -1.00
CA LYS A 158 6.09 -0.14 -2.36
C LYS A 158 7.02 1.03 -2.62
N ASN A 159 8.19 0.77 -3.18
CA ASN A 159 8.96 1.81 -3.85
C ASN A 159 8.67 1.72 -5.36
N GLY A 160 8.72 2.87 -6.02
CA GLY A 160 8.56 2.97 -7.46
C GLY A 160 9.88 2.95 -8.24
N ASN A 161 10.98 2.50 -7.61
CA ASN A 161 12.22 2.32 -8.35
C ASN A 161 12.12 1.09 -9.24
N LEU A 162 12.56 1.20 -10.50
CA LEU A 162 12.57 0.10 -11.46
C LEU A 162 13.88 0.13 -12.25
N ASP A 163 14.68 -0.93 -12.12
CA ASP A 163 15.84 -1.17 -12.96
C ASP A 163 15.37 -1.67 -14.33
N THR A 164 15.25 -0.75 -15.28
CA THR A 164 14.77 -1.06 -16.64
C THR A 164 15.78 -1.88 -17.44
N THR A 165 17.02 -2.05 -16.93
CA THR A 165 18.09 -2.83 -17.57
C THR A 165 18.11 -4.28 -17.08
N ALA A 166 17.67 -4.55 -15.85
CA ALA A 166 17.47 -5.90 -15.32
C ALA A 166 16.28 -6.63 -15.98
N ALA A 167 15.26 -5.89 -16.43
CA ALA A 167 14.06 -6.42 -17.10
C ALA A 167 13.33 -7.53 -16.32
N ALA A 168 13.40 -7.49 -14.98
CA ALA A 168 12.79 -8.47 -14.08
C ALA A 168 11.26 -8.40 -14.08
N CYS A 169 10.70 -7.19 -14.11
CA CYS A 169 9.25 -6.98 -14.18
C CYS A 169 8.74 -7.30 -15.59
N PRO A 170 7.70 -8.13 -15.75
CA PRO A 170 7.11 -8.42 -17.06
C PRO A 170 6.40 -7.19 -17.64
N GLU A 171 6.17 -7.21 -18.95
CA GLU A 171 5.38 -6.22 -19.69
C GLU A 171 3.98 -6.80 -19.97
N ASN A 172 2.96 -6.39 -19.21
CA ASN A 172 1.58 -6.91 -19.34
C ASN A 172 1.50 -8.45 -19.36
N GLY A 173 2.12 -9.13 -18.38
CA GLY A 173 2.14 -10.59 -18.29
C GLY A 173 3.12 -11.30 -19.23
N ARG A 174 4.01 -10.58 -19.92
CA ARG A 174 4.97 -11.16 -20.88
C ARG A 174 6.41 -10.85 -20.47
N PRO A 175 7.39 -11.74 -20.76
CA PRO A 175 8.79 -11.44 -20.49
C PRO A 175 9.25 -10.14 -21.17
N ALA A 176 9.70 -9.18 -20.36
CA ALA A 176 10.21 -7.90 -20.83
C ALA A 176 11.58 -8.04 -21.50
N ARG A 177 12.09 -6.93 -22.04
CA ARG A 177 13.48 -6.80 -22.53
C ARG A 177 14.13 -5.57 -21.88
N PRO A 178 15.46 -5.58 -21.65
CA PRO A 178 16.18 -4.41 -21.17
C PRO A 178 15.91 -3.16 -22.03
N PHE A 179 15.51 -2.06 -21.39
CA PHE A 179 15.23 -0.79 -22.06
C PHE A 179 15.91 0.40 -21.33
N PRO A 180 16.12 1.55 -22.02
CA PRO A 180 16.80 2.69 -21.42
C PRO A 180 16.05 3.25 -20.21
N GLN A 181 16.79 3.62 -19.17
CA GLN A 181 16.23 4.24 -17.96
C GLN A 181 15.51 5.55 -18.32
N THR A 182 14.36 5.82 -17.69
CA THR A 182 13.54 7.01 -17.95
C THR A 182 13.12 7.69 -16.65
N SER A 183 12.76 8.97 -16.68
CA SER A 183 12.27 9.70 -15.49
C SER A 183 10.93 9.21 -14.95
N ARG A 184 10.18 8.39 -15.71
CA ARG A 184 8.98 7.66 -15.24
C ARG A 184 9.35 6.59 -14.21
N PHE A 185 10.54 6.01 -14.35
CA PHE A 185 11.04 4.90 -13.55
C PHE A 185 12.33 5.36 -12.87
N PRO A 186 12.26 5.99 -11.68
CA PRO A 186 13.47 6.34 -10.94
C PRO A 186 14.32 5.09 -10.67
N CYS A 187 15.63 5.24 -10.70
CA CYS A 187 16.57 4.21 -10.26
C CYS A 187 17.89 4.89 -9.84
N PRO A 188 17.88 5.76 -8.80
CA PRO A 188 18.98 6.71 -8.57
C PRO A 188 20.30 6.04 -8.18
N ALA A 189 20.22 4.85 -7.58
CA ALA A 189 21.37 4.01 -7.24
C ALA A 189 21.93 3.21 -8.43
N GLY A 190 21.26 3.21 -9.59
CA GLY A 190 21.56 2.32 -10.70
C GLY A 190 21.21 0.86 -10.40
N ALA A 191 21.98 -0.07 -10.96
CA ALA A 191 21.66 -1.50 -10.95
C ALA A 191 21.39 -2.03 -9.52
N GLY A 192 20.23 -2.66 -9.34
CA GLY A 192 19.78 -3.15 -8.03
C GLY A 192 19.00 -2.15 -7.16
N CYS A 193 18.54 -1.01 -7.71
CA CYS A 193 17.66 -0.04 -7.03
C CYS A 193 16.28 -0.58 -6.57
N MET A 194 15.95 -1.84 -6.92
CA MET A 194 14.70 -2.54 -6.61
C MET A 194 14.84 -3.41 -5.35
N ASN A 195 15.23 -2.82 -4.23
CA ASN A 195 15.41 -3.54 -2.96
C ASN A 195 14.16 -3.50 -2.07
N GLN A 196 14.10 -4.45 -1.14
CA GLN A 196 13.17 -4.43 -0.02
C GLN A 196 13.66 -3.50 1.10
N PRO A 197 12.76 -3.01 1.98
CA PRO A 197 13.13 -2.14 3.08
C PRO A 197 13.68 -2.93 4.27
N LEU A 198 14.46 -2.25 5.12
CA LEU A 198 14.62 -2.68 6.52
C LEU A 198 13.28 -2.54 7.24
N LEU A 199 12.91 -3.53 8.06
CA LEU A 199 11.69 -3.52 8.87
C LEU A 199 11.99 -3.86 10.32
N PHE A 200 11.54 -2.98 11.21
CA PHE A 200 11.64 -3.11 12.66
C PHE A 200 10.23 -3.25 13.25
N HIS A 201 10.04 -4.20 14.15
CA HIS A 201 8.75 -4.61 14.69
C HIS A 201 8.67 -4.33 16.20
N ASN A 202 7.89 -3.32 16.57
CA ASN A 202 7.49 -3.08 17.95
C ASN A 202 6.29 -3.98 18.29
N ARG A 203 6.57 -5.15 18.88
CA ARG A 203 5.55 -6.09 19.32
C ARG A 203 4.51 -5.37 20.18
N THR A 204 3.23 -5.67 19.94
CA THR A 204 2.16 -5.11 20.75
C THR A 204 2.23 -5.59 22.19
N ALA A 205 2.08 -4.66 23.11
CA ALA A 205 1.79 -4.93 24.51
C ALA A 205 0.41 -4.35 24.90
N LEU A 206 -0.06 -4.74 26.08
CA LEU A 206 -0.93 -3.89 26.88
C LEU A 206 -0.10 -2.78 27.52
N ASP A 207 -0.71 -1.64 27.81
CA ASP A 207 -0.14 -0.66 28.75
C ASP A 207 -0.10 -1.22 30.18
N ASP A 208 0.68 -0.59 31.06
CA ASP A 208 0.84 -1.04 32.46
C ASP A 208 -0.49 -1.05 33.24
N ALA A 209 -1.50 -0.34 32.75
CA ALA A 209 -2.85 -0.29 33.31
C ALA A 209 -3.81 -1.36 32.74
N GLY A 210 -3.39 -2.19 31.78
CA GLY A 210 -4.20 -3.23 31.15
C GLY A 210 -5.40 -2.72 30.32
N ARG A 211 -5.44 -1.42 30.00
CA ARG A 211 -6.58 -0.73 29.37
C ARG A 211 -6.41 -0.50 27.88
N ARG A 212 -5.17 -0.42 27.37
CA ARG A 212 -4.86 0.01 26.01
C ARG A 212 -3.86 -0.95 25.37
N LEU A 213 -4.16 -1.39 24.16
CA LEU A 213 -3.26 -2.18 23.33
C LEU A 213 -2.53 -1.25 22.38
N ARG A 214 -1.20 -1.38 22.24
CA ARG A 214 -0.39 -0.57 21.33
C ARG A 214 0.77 -1.37 20.74
N GLY A 215 1.06 -1.17 19.45
CA GLY A 215 2.27 -1.67 18.78
C GLY A 215 2.59 -0.90 17.50
N GLY A 216 3.54 -1.40 16.71
CA GLY A 216 3.84 -0.80 15.41
C GLY A 216 4.93 -1.51 14.60
N LEU A 217 5.11 -1.04 13.37
CA LEU A 217 6.23 -1.33 12.48
C LEU A 217 6.84 -0.01 11.98
N PHE A 218 8.14 -0.01 11.70
CA PHE A 218 8.84 1.15 11.13
C PHE A 218 10.10 0.71 10.39
N GLY A 219 10.67 1.59 9.55
CA GLY A 219 11.90 1.29 8.83
C GLY A 219 12.25 2.28 7.73
N THR A 220 13.07 1.81 6.79
CA THR A 220 13.67 2.61 5.70
C THR A 220 13.99 1.72 4.49
N TYR A 221 14.00 2.30 3.29
CA TYR A 221 14.61 1.65 2.11
C TYR A 221 16.11 1.97 1.99
N ASP A 222 16.62 2.98 2.71
CA ASP A 222 18.04 3.33 2.80
C ASP A 222 18.78 2.34 3.72
N LEU A 223 19.13 1.17 3.17
CA LEU A 223 19.75 0.06 3.91
C LEU A 223 21.06 0.44 4.63
N ASP A 224 21.79 1.40 4.08
CA ASP A 224 23.02 2.00 4.62
C ASP A 224 22.76 2.98 5.78
N ALA A 225 21.54 3.51 5.91
CA ALA A 225 21.15 4.50 6.93
C ALA A 225 20.55 3.90 8.21
N ALA A 226 20.64 2.57 8.41
CA ALA A 226 20.03 1.85 9.54
C ALA A 226 20.36 2.42 10.93
N ALA A 227 21.54 3.02 11.10
CA ALA A 227 21.99 3.63 12.35
C ALA A 227 21.61 5.13 12.52
N GLY A 228 20.92 5.72 11.54
CA GLY A 228 20.60 7.15 11.45
C GLY A 228 19.13 7.46 11.13
N LEU A 229 18.21 6.53 11.42
CA LEU A 229 16.77 6.70 11.16
C LEU A 229 16.23 8.02 11.74
N GLY A 230 15.61 8.84 10.88
CA GLY A 230 15.03 10.13 11.25
C GLY A 230 15.98 11.34 11.17
N ALA A 231 17.17 11.20 10.58
CA ALA A 231 18.09 12.31 10.36
C ALA A 231 18.65 12.34 8.93
N GLY A 232 18.56 13.51 8.27
CA GLY A 232 19.09 13.72 6.92
C GLY A 232 18.18 13.22 5.80
N ASP A 233 18.77 12.99 4.63
CA ASP A 233 18.10 12.47 3.43
C ASP A 233 17.96 10.94 3.50
N VAL A 234 17.01 10.48 4.32
CA VAL A 234 16.80 9.07 4.64
C VAL A 234 15.30 8.76 4.56
N SER A 235 14.92 7.81 3.72
CA SER A 235 13.54 7.38 3.58
C SER A 235 13.05 6.79 4.90
N PHE A 236 11.80 7.06 5.26
CA PHE A 236 11.24 6.57 6.52
C PHE A 236 9.78 6.20 6.36
N TYR A 237 9.39 5.08 6.95
CA TYR A 237 7.99 4.76 7.16
C TYR A 237 7.76 4.32 8.60
N SER A 238 6.55 4.58 9.10
CA SER A 238 6.03 3.92 10.29
C SER A 238 4.53 3.76 10.22
N VAL A 239 4.04 2.64 10.77
CA VAL A 239 2.63 2.45 11.11
C VAL A 239 2.58 2.00 12.57
N THR A 240 1.90 2.78 13.41
CA THR A 240 1.62 2.40 14.80
C THR A 240 0.12 2.27 14.98
N TRP A 241 -0.32 1.32 15.81
CA TRP A 241 -1.73 1.04 16.03
C TRP A 241 -2.07 0.99 17.51
N GLU A 242 -3.27 1.45 17.84
CA GLU A 242 -3.78 1.48 19.19
C GLU A 242 -5.29 1.24 19.29
N LYS A 243 -5.71 0.67 20.43
CA LYS A 243 -7.11 0.41 20.78
C LYS A 243 -7.31 0.35 22.28
N ASP A 244 -8.39 0.96 22.75
CA ASP A 244 -8.83 0.86 24.14
C ASP A 244 -9.65 -0.43 24.36
N VAL A 245 -9.19 -1.27 25.28
CA VAL A 245 -9.77 -2.59 25.59
C VAL A 245 -11.09 -2.42 26.36
N ALA A 246 -11.13 -1.50 27.32
CA ALA A 246 -12.34 -1.19 28.09
C ALA A 246 -13.50 -0.65 27.23
N ALA A 247 -13.19 0.04 26.12
CA ALA A 247 -14.18 0.55 25.17
C ALA A 247 -14.81 -0.55 24.29
N SER A 248 -14.31 -1.79 24.34
CA SER A 248 -14.79 -2.90 23.49
C SER A 248 -16.28 -3.22 23.68
N GLY A 249 -16.85 -2.96 24.86
CA GLY A 249 -18.29 -3.11 25.12
C GLY A 249 -19.19 -2.06 24.44
N ARG A 250 -18.64 -0.94 23.94
CA ARG A 250 -19.39 0.16 23.31
C ARG A 250 -18.86 0.59 21.93
N GLY A 251 -17.94 -0.17 21.33
CA GLY A 251 -17.51 0.05 19.95
C GLY A 251 -16.10 0.62 19.75
N GLY A 252 -15.20 0.51 20.74
CA GLY A 252 -13.78 0.84 20.56
C GLY A 252 -13.15 0.09 19.37
N GLY A 253 -12.86 0.82 18.30
CA GLY A 253 -12.23 0.32 17.07
C GLY A 253 -10.69 0.36 17.14
N TRP A 254 -10.06 0.13 16.00
CA TRP A 254 -8.64 0.41 15.81
C TRP A 254 -8.42 1.84 15.36
N ALA A 255 -7.34 2.46 15.84
CA ALA A 255 -6.70 3.61 15.22
C ALA A 255 -5.31 3.19 14.72
N PHE A 256 -4.95 3.66 13.53
CA PHE A 256 -3.68 3.44 12.86
C PHE A 256 -3.09 4.79 12.47
N HIS A 257 -1.91 5.11 13.00
CA HIS A 257 -1.16 6.33 12.69
C HIS A 257 -0.02 5.98 11.75
N HIS A 258 0.03 6.64 10.61
CA HIS A 258 0.96 6.37 9.52
C HIS A 258 1.84 7.59 9.27
N LYS A 259 3.11 7.35 8.97
CA LYS A 259 4.04 8.36 8.45
C LYS A 259 4.86 7.76 7.30
N LEU A 260 5.07 8.53 6.25
CA LEU A 260 5.88 8.18 5.08
C LEU A 260 6.73 9.37 4.66
N CYS A 261 8.03 9.15 4.43
CA CYS A 261 9.02 10.16 4.02
C CYS A 261 9.88 9.59 2.88
N THR A 262 10.04 10.33 1.78
CA THR A 262 10.94 9.96 0.67
C THR A 262 12.39 10.39 0.92
N SER A 263 13.31 9.87 0.11
CA SER A 263 14.71 10.34 0.03
C SER A 263 15.16 10.48 -1.42
N THR A 264 16.32 11.08 -1.68
CA THR A 264 16.88 11.14 -3.05
C THR A 264 17.11 9.75 -3.65
N LYS A 265 17.36 8.71 -2.84
CA LYS A 265 17.46 7.32 -3.31
C LYS A 265 16.10 6.66 -3.60
N TYR A 266 15.07 7.04 -2.84
CA TYR A 266 13.71 6.51 -2.98
C TYR A 266 12.70 7.67 -3.08
N PRO A 267 12.67 8.36 -4.24
CA PRO A 267 11.83 9.54 -4.44
C PRO A 267 10.37 9.20 -4.74
N TRP A 268 10.06 7.92 -5.00
CA TRP A 268 8.69 7.42 -5.22
C TRP A 268 8.41 6.28 -4.24
N LEU A 269 7.49 6.49 -3.29
CA LEU A 269 7.11 5.54 -2.24
C LEU A 269 5.60 5.50 -2.02
N MET A 270 5.09 4.35 -1.60
CA MET A 270 3.68 4.11 -1.25
C MET A 270 3.58 3.49 0.15
N LEU A 271 2.55 3.87 0.91
CA LEU A 271 2.20 3.26 2.19
C LEU A 271 0.67 3.22 2.36
N TYR A 272 0.08 2.02 2.36
CA TYR A 272 -1.36 1.79 2.56
C TYR A 272 -1.64 0.85 3.74
N LEU A 273 -2.72 1.12 4.49
CA LEU A 273 -3.40 0.08 5.26
C LEU A 273 -4.40 -0.63 4.36
N ARG A 274 -4.32 -1.96 4.31
CA ARG A 274 -5.07 -2.80 3.36
C ARG A 274 -6.00 -3.78 4.06
N SER A 275 -7.24 -3.87 3.58
CA SER A 275 -8.31 -4.68 4.15
C SER A 275 -8.63 -5.93 3.31
N ASP A 276 -7.57 -6.60 2.86
CA ASP A 276 -7.65 -7.71 1.90
C ASP A 276 -8.58 -8.85 2.35
N ALA A 277 -9.14 -9.51 1.34
CA ALA A 277 -10.01 -10.65 1.49
C ALA A 277 -9.27 -11.88 2.01
N THR A 278 -10.02 -12.80 2.62
CA THR A 278 -9.48 -14.08 3.12
C THR A 278 -9.25 -15.11 2.02
N ARG A 279 -9.55 -14.75 0.76
CA ARG A 279 -9.37 -15.50 -0.49
C ARG A 279 -9.55 -14.60 -1.72
N GLY A 280 -8.99 -15.00 -2.84
CA GLY A 280 -9.05 -14.34 -4.14
C GLY A 280 -7.73 -13.65 -4.52
N PHE A 281 -7.61 -13.30 -5.78
CA PHE A 281 -6.49 -12.52 -6.31
C PHE A 281 -6.65 -11.06 -5.87
N SER A 282 -5.87 -10.61 -4.88
CA SER A 282 -5.85 -9.20 -4.49
C SER A 282 -5.19 -8.34 -5.57
N GLY A 283 -5.58 -7.06 -5.65
CA GLY A 283 -5.17 -6.16 -6.72
C GLY A 283 -3.65 -6.01 -6.81
N GLY A 284 -3.05 -6.62 -7.84
CA GLY A 284 -1.60 -6.59 -8.11
C GLY A 284 -0.90 -7.94 -7.99
N TYR A 285 -1.53 -8.93 -7.34
CA TYR A 285 -0.97 -10.28 -7.19
C TYR A 285 -1.53 -11.22 -8.24
N HIS A 286 -0.72 -12.21 -8.63
CA HIS A 286 -1.09 -13.30 -9.54
C HIS A 286 -1.38 -14.61 -8.78
N TYR A 287 -1.67 -14.51 -7.47
CA TYR A 287 -1.95 -15.63 -6.58
C TYR A 287 -3.07 -15.31 -5.56
N ASP A 288 -3.58 -16.36 -4.90
CA ASP A 288 -4.67 -16.32 -3.91
C ASP A 288 -4.17 -15.86 -2.52
N THR A 289 -4.59 -14.68 -2.06
CA THR A 289 -4.06 -14.01 -0.85
C THR A 289 -4.88 -14.27 0.42
N ARG A 290 -4.36 -13.86 1.58
CA ARG A 290 -5.03 -13.91 2.90
C ARG A 290 -5.11 -12.52 3.53
N GLY A 291 -6.06 -12.33 4.45
CA GLY A 291 -6.36 -11.00 4.98
C GLY A 291 -7.39 -11.03 6.10
N MET A 292 -8.26 -10.02 6.17
CA MET A 292 -9.28 -9.89 7.23
C MET A 292 -10.73 -9.89 6.72
N THR A 293 -10.96 -9.63 5.43
CA THR A 293 -12.30 -9.45 4.88
C THR A 293 -12.95 -10.81 4.55
N LYS A 294 -13.68 -11.36 5.55
CA LYS A 294 -14.35 -12.67 5.54
C LYS A 294 -15.25 -12.96 4.33
N THR A 295 -15.86 -11.91 3.77
CA THR A 295 -16.81 -11.97 2.67
C THR A 295 -16.34 -10.99 1.62
N VAL A 296 -15.88 -11.48 0.46
CA VAL A 296 -15.44 -10.66 -0.67
C VAL A 296 -16.61 -9.73 -1.07
N PRO A 297 -16.48 -8.40 -0.93
CA PRO A 297 -17.50 -7.46 -1.34
C PRO A 297 -17.70 -7.49 -2.85
N GLU A 298 -18.95 -7.38 -3.29
CA GLU A 298 -19.34 -7.49 -4.70
C GLU A 298 -20.26 -6.31 -5.04
N SER A 299 -19.94 -5.56 -6.10
CA SER A 299 -20.75 -4.40 -6.50
C SER A 299 -22.16 -4.85 -6.97
N PRO A 300 -23.24 -4.11 -6.65
CA PRO A 300 -23.27 -2.84 -5.92
C PRO A 300 -23.40 -2.97 -4.39
N ASP A 301 -23.56 -4.18 -3.86
CA ASP A 301 -24.10 -4.44 -2.51
C ASP A 301 -23.06 -4.35 -1.37
N PHE A 302 -22.31 -3.25 -1.25
CA PHE A 302 -21.51 -2.96 -0.04
C PHE A 302 -21.20 -1.48 0.19
N LYS A 303 -20.92 -1.13 1.46
CA LYS A 303 -20.45 0.19 1.91
C LYS A 303 -19.16 0.09 2.71
N VAL A 304 -18.46 1.21 2.84
CA VAL A 304 -17.31 1.35 3.75
C VAL A 304 -17.52 2.56 4.64
N ARG A 305 -17.32 2.37 5.95
CA ARG A 305 -17.18 3.46 6.92
C ARG A 305 -15.73 3.56 7.35
N LEU A 306 -15.24 4.77 7.54
CA LEU A 306 -13.91 5.06 8.08
C LEU A 306 -13.87 6.50 8.62
N THR A 307 -12.91 6.79 9.50
CA THR A 307 -12.57 8.15 9.92
C THR A 307 -11.12 8.42 9.56
N LEU A 308 -10.89 9.48 8.77
CA LEU A 308 -9.58 9.88 8.25
C LEU A 308 -9.23 11.29 8.74
N ASP A 309 -8.01 11.42 9.25
CA ASP A 309 -7.35 12.67 9.61
C ASP A 309 -6.02 12.74 8.86
N VAL A 310 -5.95 13.52 7.77
CA VAL A 310 -4.70 13.80 7.07
C VAL A 310 -4.04 15.00 7.74
N LYS A 311 -2.84 14.81 8.30
CA LYS A 311 -2.09 15.87 9.00
C LYS A 311 -1.06 16.51 8.09
N GLN A 312 -0.42 15.71 7.24
CA GLN A 312 0.52 16.17 6.23
C GLN A 312 0.39 15.34 4.95
N GLY A 313 0.48 16.00 3.80
CA GLY A 313 -0.05 15.47 2.53
C GLY A 313 0.95 14.85 1.53
N GLY A 314 2.26 14.76 1.82
CA GLY A 314 3.24 14.20 0.86
C GLY A 314 3.61 15.13 -0.30
N GLY A 315 3.37 16.44 -0.18
CA GLY A 315 3.69 17.43 -1.20
C GLY A 315 2.57 17.70 -2.20
N ARG A 316 2.92 18.27 -3.36
CA ARG A 316 1.96 18.60 -4.44
C ARG A 316 1.77 17.50 -5.49
N ASN A 317 2.72 16.57 -5.57
CA ASN A 317 2.74 15.48 -6.56
C ASN A 317 2.14 14.18 -5.98
N SER A 318 1.95 14.09 -4.67
CA SER A 318 1.38 12.91 -4.01
C SER A 318 -0.06 12.68 -4.40
N GLN A 319 -0.42 11.41 -4.47
CA GLN A 319 -1.77 10.94 -4.59
C GLN A 319 -2.13 10.29 -3.24
N PHE A 320 -3.16 10.81 -2.59
CA PHE A 320 -3.68 10.28 -1.33
C PHE A 320 -5.05 9.69 -1.60
N TYR A 321 -5.17 8.39 -1.40
CA TYR A 321 -6.36 7.63 -1.71
C TYR A 321 -7.25 7.52 -0.47
N LEU A 322 -8.40 8.22 -0.50
CA LEU A 322 -9.46 8.07 0.51
C LEU A 322 -10.06 6.66 0.47
N MET A 323 -10.06 6.06 -0.71
CA MET A 323 -10.37 4.67 -0.98
C MET A 323 -9.65 4.30 -2.27
N ASP A 324 -8.73 3.34 -2.18
CA ASP A 324 -8.23 2.54 -3.30
C ASP A 324 -8.91 1.16 -3.20
N MET A 325 -9.12 0.51 -4.34
CA MET A 325 -9.95 -0.69 -4.48
C MET A 325 -9.31 -1.66 -5.47
N GLY A 326 -8.62 -2.69 -4.97
CA GLY A 326 -7.99 -3.70 -5.82
C GLY A 326 -8.93 -4.86 -6.18
N SER A 327 -8.90 -5.27 -7.44
CA SER A 327 -9.61 -6.47 -7.96
C SER A 327 -8.88 -7.09 -9.16
N CYS A 328 -9.35 -8.25 -9.62
CA CYS A 328 -8.85 -8.94 -10.81
C CYS A 328 -10.01 -9.64 -11.55
N TRP A 329 -10.13 -9.40 -12.87
CA TRP A 329 -10.93 -10.24 -13.78
C TRP A 329 -10.36 -10.21 -15.21
N LYS A 330 -10.68 -11.21 -16.05
CA LYS A 330 -10.24 -11.24 -17.46
C LYS A 330 -11.12 -10.30 -18.31
N ASN A 331 -10.60 -9.83 -19.45
CA ASN A 331 -11.34 -8.91 -20.34
C ASN A 331 -12.62 -9.51 -20.93
N ASP A 332 -12.77 -10.83 -20.94
CA ASP A 332 -14.00 -11.54 -21.33
C ASP A 332 -14.99 -11.78 -20.19
N GLY A 333 -14.75 -11.19 -19.01
CA GLY A 333 -15.65 -11.24 -17.84
C GLY A 333 -15.50 -12.47 -16.96
N ARG A 334 -14.63 -13.43 -17.32
CA ARG A 334 -14.24 -14.52 -16.43
C ARG A 334 -13.46 -14.00 -15.22
N ALA A 335 -13.55 -14.72 -14.11
CA ALA A 335 -12.67 -14.47 -12.96
C ALA A 335 -11.20 -14.74 -13.33
N CYS A 336 -10.29 -14.11 -12.58
CA CYS A 336 -8.86 -14.41 -12.69
C CYS A 336 -8.54 -15.84 -12.21
N ASP A 337 -7.47 -16.40 -12.77
CA ASP A 337 -7.00 -17.77 -12.49
C ASP A 337 -5.47 -17.88 -12.29
N GLY A 338 -4.73 -16.77 -12.41
CA GLY A 338 -3.27 -16.71 -12.26
C GLY A 338 -2.52 -16.61 -13.59
N ASP A 339 -3.19 -16.78 -14.74
CA ASP A 339 -2.58 -16.52 -16.05
C ASP A 339 -2.38 -15.01 -16.27
N THR A 340 -1.18 -14.52 -15.95
CA THR A 340 -0.81 -13.10 -16.07
C THR A 340 -0.93 -12.53 -17.48
N ALA A 341 -0.95 -13.37 -18.52
CA ALA A 341 -1.11 -12.91 -19.91
C ALA A 341 -2.57 -12.56 -20.27
N THR A 342 -3.57 -13.11 -19.55
CA THR A 342 -5.00 -12.85 -19.81
C THR A 342 -5.76 -12.25 -18.62
N ASP A 343 -5.24 -12.38 -17.40
CA ASP A 343 -5.72 -11.67 -16.22
C ASP A 343 -5.47 -10.15 -16.33
N VAL A 344 -6.33 -9.38 -15.67
CA VAL A 344 -6.23 -7.92 -15.61
C VAL A 344 -6.57 -7.43 -14.21
N THR A 345 -5.58 -6.81 -13.56
CA THR A 345 -5.76 -6.09 -12.29
C THR A 345 -6.57 -4.82 -12.54
N ARG A 346 -7.50 -4.51 -11.64
CA ARG A 346 -8.33 -3.31 -11.72
C ARG A 346 -8.34 -2.51 -10.43
N TYR A 347 -8.22 -1.20 -10.59
CA TYR A 347 -8.19 -0.22 -9.50
C TYR A 347 -9.25 0.88 -9.69
N SER A 348 -9.77 1.36 -8.56
CA SER A 348 -10.72 2.48 -8.46
C SER A 348 -10.33 3.36 -7.28
N GLU A 349 -9.73 4.51 -7.58
CA GLU A 349 -8.91 5.28 -6.66
C GLU A 349 -9.48 6.70 -6.46
N MET A 350 -9.90 7.08 -5.25
CA MET A 350 -10.36 8.44 -4.96
C MET A 350 -9.22 9.31 -4.40
N ILE A 351 -8.66 10.19 -5.22
CA ILE A 351 -7.54 11.06 -4.84
C ILE A 351 -8.06 12.35 -4.18
N ILE A 352 -7.76 12.54 -2.90
CA ILE A 352 -8.24 13.72 -2.13
C ILE A 352 -7.25 14.89 -2.04
N ASN A 353 -6.03 14.75 -2.57
CA ASN A 353 -5.07 15.87 -2.63
C ASN A 353 -5.64 17.00 -3.54
N PRO A 354 -5.92 18.21 -3.02
CA PRO A 354 -6.50 19.30 -3.82
C PRO A 354 -5.56 19.82 -4.92
N ALA A 355 -4.27 19.50 -4.85
CA ALA A 355 -3.29 19.85 -5.88
C ALA A 355 -3.41 19.00 -7.17
N THR A 356 -3.95 17.78 -7.09
CA THR A 356 -3.98 16.83 -8.22
C THR A 356 -4.84 17.37 -9.37
N PRO A 357 -4.28 17.65 -10.56
CA PRO A 357 -5.04 18.21 -11.68
C PRO A 357 -5.98 17.15 -12.30
N ALA A 358 -7.07 17.57 -12.93
CA ALA A 358 -7.77 16.69 -13.87
C ALA A 358 -6.94 16.61 -15.16
N TRP A 359 -6.46 15.42 -15.54
CA TRP A 359 -5.85 15.22 -16.86
C TRP A 359 -6.92 14.92 -17.91
N CYS A 360 -7.91 14.09 -17.54
CA CYS A 360 -9.15 13.95 -18.30
C CYS A 360 -9.81 15.32 -18.53
N SER A 361 -9.94 15.70 -19.80
CA SER A 361 -10.41 17.02 -20.23
C SER A 361 -10.91 16.98 -21.68
N PRO A 362 -11.66 17.99 -22.16
CA PRO A 362 -12.10 18.05 -23.56
C PRO A 362 -10.96 18.00 -24.59
N SER A 363 -9.76 18.46 -24.21
CA SER A 363 -8.54 18.41 -25.02
C SER A 363 -7.73 17.11 -24.84
N ARG A 364 -8.01 16.31 -23.81
CA ARG A 364 -7.36 15.02 -23.51
C ARG A 364 -8.38 13.92 -23.24
N ILE A 365 -9.28 13.69 -24.19
CA ILE A 365 -10.27 12.60 -24.14
C ILE A 365 -9.62 11.21 -24.11
N ASP A 366 -8.35 11.10 -24.51
CA ASP A 366 -7.51 9.91 -24.41
C ASP A 366 -7.17 9.51 -22.95
N GLN A 367 -7.36 10.43 -22.00
CA GLN A 367 -7.20 10.21 -20.56
C GLN A 367 -8.55 10.11 -19.83
N CYS A 368 -9.66 10.08 -20.57
CA CYS A 368 -11.02 9.96 -20.02
C CYS A 368 -11.62 8.58 -20.28
N PRO A 369 -12.39 8.02 -19.34
CA PRO A 369 -13.12 6.78 -19.57
C PRO A 369 -14.16 7.00 -20.69
N PRO A 370 -14.33 6.06 -21.64
CA PRO A 370 -15.30 6.17 -22.73
C PRO A 370 -16.71 6.62 -22.31
N TRP A 371 -17.18 6.19 -21.13
CA TRP A 371 -18.49 6.55 -20.61
C TRP A 371 -18.43 6.92 -19.13
N HIS A 372 -19.20 7.94 -18.75
CA HIS A 372 -19.65 8.16 -17.38
C HIS A 372 -21.05 7.54 -17.23
N THR A 373 -21.34 6.96 -16.07
CA THR A 373 -22.67 6.47 -15.68
C THR A 373 -23.08 7.17 -14.39
N PHE A 374 -24.25 7.81 -14.37
CA PHE A 374 -24.83 8.37 -13.15
C PHE A 374 -25.54 7.26 -12.35
N ARG A 375 -25.82 7.46 -11.05
CA ARG A 375 -26.49 6.44 -10.20
C ARG A 375 -27.87 6.01 -10.71
N ASN A 376 -28.54 6.84 -11.51
CA ASN A 376 -29.81 6.52 -12.17
C ASN A 376 -29.65 5.61 -13.42
N GLY A 377 -28.43 5.15 -13.74
CA GLY A 377 -28.13 4.30 -14.89
C GLY A 377 -28.00 5.03 -16.24
N SER A 378 -28.28 6.34 -16.29
CA SER A 378 -28.06 7.12 -17.51
C SER A 378 -26.57 7.28 -17.81
N ARG A 379 -26.21 7.24 -19.10
CA ARG A 379 -24.81 7.23 -19.56
C ARG A 379 -24.53 8.40 -20.50
N VAL A 380 -23.33 8.96 -20.37
CA VAL A 380 -22.82 10.05 -21.22
C VAL A 380 -21.45 9.67 -21.76
N HIS A 381 -21.23 9.85 -23.06
CA HIS A 381 -19.96 9.54 -23.73
C HIS A 381 -18.95 10.67 -23.55
N ARG A 382 -17.66 10.36 -23.47
CA ARG A 382 -16.57 11.35 -23.32
C ARG A 382 -16.41 12.37 -24.46
N ARG A 383 -17.15 12.21 -25.56
CA ARG A 383 -17.25 13.20 -26.66
C ARG A 383 -18.42 14.18 -26.49
N ASP A 384 -19.34 13.94 -25.56
CA ASP A 384 -20.40 14.89 -25.20
C ASP A 384 -19.84 15.93 -24.22
N GLY A 385 -19.16 16.93 -24.77
CA GLY A 385 -18.46 17.96 -24.01
C GLY A 385 -19.35 18.84 -23.12
N ALA A 386 -20.68 18.80 -23.31
CA ALA A 386 -21.64 19.59 -22.54
C ALA A 386 -22.15 18.84 -21.29
N ARG A 387 -22.07 17.51 -21.26
CA ARG A 387 -22.62 16.67 -20.17
C ARG A 387 -21.61 15.76 -19.49
N PHE A 388 -20.45 15.49 -20.10
CA PHE A 388 -19.46 14.60 -19.51
C PHE A 388 -18.69 15.29 -18.36
N PRO A 389 -18.62 14.70 -17.15
CA PRO A 389 -18.01 15.35 -15.99
C PRO A 389 -16.49 15.16 -15.98
N TYR A 390 -15.76 15.80 -16.90
CA TYR A 390 -14.30 15.69 -17.04
C TYR A 390 -13.55 15.88 -15.71
N GLY A 391 -13.90 16.92 -14.95
CA GLY A 391 -13.28 17.26 -13.66
C GLY A 391 -13.49 16.25 -12.53
N ALA A 392 -14.30 15.21 -12.75
CA ALA A 392 -14.52 14.10 -11.82
C ALA A 392 -13.41 13.02 -11.88
N TYR A 393 -12.55 13.08 -12.89
CA TYR A 393 -11.50 12.12 -13.16
C TYR A 393 -10.12 12.79 -13.17
N HIS A 394 -9.14 12.19 -12.49
CA HIS A 394 -7.74 12.49 -12.75
C HIS A 394 -7.37 11.88 -14.11
N VAL A 395 -7.46 10.55 -14.22
CA VAL A 395 -7.18 9.80 -15.45
C VAL A 395 -7.91 8.45 -15.46
N TYR A 396 -8.27 8.00 -16.66
CA TYR A 396 -8.54 6.60 -16.98
C TYR A 396 -7.43 6.08 -17.89
N CYS A 397 -6.99 4.85 -17.67
CA CYS A 397 -6.14 4.13 -18.60
C CYS A 397 -6.67 2.71 -18.87
N SER A 398 -6.60 2.29 -20.14
CA SER A 398 -7.06 0.97 -20.60
C SER A 398 -6.02 -0.13 -20.30
N PRO A 399 -6.44 -1.40 -20.17
CA PRO A 399 -5.49 -2.49 -19.97
C PRO A 399 -4.70 -2.81 -21.23
N GLY A 400 -3.40 -3.09 -21.08
CA GLY A 400 -2.47 -3.30 -22.21
C GLY A 400 -2.79 -4.51 -23.09
N ASN A 401 -3.61 -5.45 -22.60
CA ASN A 401 -4.16 -6.57 -23.36
C ASN A 401 -5.60 -6.34 -23.90
N ALA A 402 -6.13 -5.10 -23.83
CA ALA A 402 -7.45 -4.75 -24.34
C ALA A 402 -7.49 -4.65 -25.88
N ALA A 403 -7.87 -5.75 -26.54
CA ALA A 403 -7.87 -5.88 -27.99
C ALA A 403 -8.82 -4.92 -28.75
N ARG A 404 -9.81 -4.33 -28.08
CA ARG A 404 -10.85 -3.48 -28.68
C ARG A 404 -11.12 -2.19 -27.88
N ALA A 405 -10.13 -1.67 -27.15
CA ALA A 405 -10.27 -0.42 -26.39
C ALA A 405 -10.65 0.77 -27.29
N GLU A 406 -11.60 1.60 -26.85
CA GLU A 406 -12.13 2.70 -27.67
C GLU A 406 -11.08 3.79 -27.88
N GLN A 407 -10.79 4.13 -29.14
CA GLN A 407 -9.77 5.11 -29.48
C GLN A 407 -10.30 6.56 -29.53
N PRO A 408 -9.49 7.56 -29.11
CA PRO A 408 -8.15 7.41 -28.55
C PRO A 408 -8.18 6.93 -27.08
N THR A 409 -7.17 6.19 -26.63
CA THR A 409 -6.99 5.87 -25.20
C THR A 409 -5.51 5.83 -24.82
N THR A 410 -5.23 6.20 -23.58
CA THR A 410 -3.98 5.88 -22.88
C THR A 410 -4.06 4.44 -22.37
N TYR A 411 -2.96 3.68 -22.44
CA TYR A 411 -2.81 2.39 -21.77
C TYR A 411 -2.10 2.58 -20.42
N CYS A 412 -2.43 1.75 -19.43
CA CYS A 412 -1.80 1.85 -18.10
C CYS A 412 -0.32 1.46 -18.12
N ASP A 413 0.34 1.62 -16.98
CA ASP A 413 1.70 1.14 -16.80
C ASP A 413 1.81 -0.37 -16.99
N ALA A 414 2.77 -0.80 -17.81
CA ALA A 414 2.92 -2.19 -18.22
C ALA A 414 3.75 -3.05 -17.24
N TYR A 415 4.48 -2.43 -16.31
CA TYR A 415 5.52 -3.05 -15.48
C TYR A 415 5.22 -3.00 -13.98
N SER A 416 4.35 -2.08 -13.56
CA SER A 416 4.06 -1.83 -12.14
C SER A 416 3.26 -2.94 -11.43
N ASN A 417 2.81 -3.96 -12.17
CA ASN A 417 2.22 -5.22 -11.68
C ASN A 417 2.53 -6.36 -12.67
N PRO A 418 2.42 -7.64 -12.28
CA PRO A 418 2.83 -8.77 -13.15
C PRO A 418 1.95 -8.92 -14.39
N GLN A 419 0.64 -8.77 -14.22
CA GLN A 419 -0.38 -8.77 -15.27
C GLN A 419 -0.76 -7.36 -15.73
N ALA A 420 -1.50 -7.25 -16.84
CA ALA A 420 -2.01 -5.98 -17.33
C ALA A 420 -2.94 -5.28 -16.31
N GLN A 421 -3.01 -3.95 -16.37
CA GLN A 421 -3.72 -3.12 -15.39
C GLN A 421 -4.76 -2.20 -16.04
N GLU A 422 -5.88 -1.97 -15.38
CA GLU A 422 -6.85 -0.92 -15.73
C GLU A 422 -7.18 -0.07 -14.50
N ILE A 423 -7.09 1.25 -14.63
CA ILE A 423 -7.17 2.19 -13.49
C ILE A 423 -8.18 3.30 -13.78
N LEU A 424 -9.03 3.61 -12.79
CA LEU A 424 -9.80 4.85 -12.72
C LEU A 424 -9.37 5.67 -11.51
N GLN A 425 -8.61 6.71 -11.79
CA GLN A 425 -8.22 7.72 -10.81
C GLN A 425 -9.27 8.83 -10.79
N LEU A 426 -9.95 9.00 -9.67
CA LEU A 426 -11.10 9.89 -9.46
C LEU A 426 -10.70 11.13 -8.64
N LEU A 427 -11.46 12.21 -8.82
CA LEU A 427 -11.27 13.48 -8.10
C LEU A 427 -12.58 13.96 -7.44
N PRO A 428 -12.51 14.67 -6.30
CA PRO A 428 -13.66 15.28 -5.63
C PRO A 428 -14.53 16.13 -6.57
N HIS A 429 -15.79 15.71 -6.76
CA HIS A 429 -16.69 16.31 -7.74
C HIS A 429 -18.17 16.06 -7.37
N PRO A 430 -19.12 16.97 -7.69
CA PRO A 430 -20.51 16.85 -7.22
C PRO A 430 -21.22 15.55 -7.63
N VAL A 431 -20.87 14.96 -8.79
CA VAL A 431 -21.42 13.68 -9.27
C VAL A 431 -21.10 12.48 -8.36
N TRP A 432 -20.11 12.62 -7.47
CA TRP A 432 -19.76 11.59 -6.49
C TRP A 432 -20.48 11.75 -5.15
N GLY A 433 -21.12 12.91 -4.90
CA GLY A 433 -21.78 13.22 -3.64
C GLY A 433 -22.96 12.30 -3.31
N GLU A 434 -23.67 11.81 -4.33
CA GLU A 434 -24.75 10.83 -4.14
C GLU A 434 -24.26 9.46 -3.63
N PHE A 435 -22.97 9.19 -3.71
CA PHE A 435 -22.31 8.00 -3.15
C PHE A 435 -21.61 8.28 -1.80
N GLY A 436 -21.78 9.46 -1.22
CA GLY A 436 -21.13 9.87 0.04
C GLY A 436 -19.68 10.31 -0.09
N TYR A 437 -19.14 10.36 -1.32
CA TYR A 437 -17.75 10.73 -1.61
C TYR A 437 -17.55 12.26 -1.65
N PRO A 438 -16.28 12.75 -1.58
CA PRO A 438 -15.95 14.17 -1.71
C PRO A 438 -16.57 14.85 -2.95
N THR A 439 -17.17 16.02 -2.73
CA THR A 439 -17.86 16.81 -3.76
C THR A 439 -17.05 18.01 -4.26
N ALA A 440 -16.02 18.42 -3.52
CA ALA A 440 -15.15 19.54 -3.87
C ALA A 440 -13.71 19.29 -3.38
N ARG A 441 -12.73 19.88 -4.08
CA ARG A 441 -11.30 19.79 -3.76
C ARG A 441 -11.04 20.24 -2.31
N GLY A 442 -10.24 19.46 -1.58
CA GLY A 442 -9.85 19.75 -0.20
C GLY A 442 -10.79 19.18 0.88
N GLN A 443 -11.96 18.65 0.52
CA GLN A 443 -12.80 17.92 1.47
C GLN A 443 -12.12 16.63 1.93
N GLY A 444 -11.91 16.48 3.24
CA GLY A 444 -11.16 15.38 3.86
C GLY A 444 -9.64 15.55 3.87
N TRP A 445 -9.13 16.72 3.50
CA TRP A 445 -7.70 17.00 3.41
C TRP A 445 -7.13 17.60 4.71
N VAL A 446 -5.89 18.10 4.64
CA VAL A 446 -5.18 18.70 5.77
C VAL A 446 -6.01 19.80 6.44
N GLY A 447 -6.33 19.59 7.72
CA GLY A 447 -7.17 20.48 8.54
C GLY A 447 -8.69 20.21 8.48
N ASP A 448 -9.14 19.20 7.74
CA ASP A 448 -10.55 18.83 7.57
C ASP A 448 -10.79 17.33 7.87
N PRO A 449 -10.52 16.85 9.11
CA PRO A 449 -10.68 15.45 9.49
C PRO A 449 -12.15 15.02 9.47
N ARG A 450 -12.44 13.85 8.88
CA ARG A 450 -13.82 13.42 8.58
C ARG A 450 -14.07 11.94 8.85
N ALA A 451 -15.26 11.67 9.39
CA ALA A 451 -15.91 10.37 9.28
C ALA A 451 -16.69 10.29 7.96
N TRP A 452 -16.58 9.16 7.27
CA TRP A 452 -17.17 8.89 5.96
C TRP A 452 -18.11 7.69 6.01
N ASP A 453 -19.18 7.72 5.22
CA ASP A 453 -20.07 6.59 4.92
C ASP A 453 -20.18 6.49 3.39
N LEU A 454 -19.27 5.70 2.80
CA LEU A 454 -19.07 5.62 1.37
C LEU A 454 -19.91 4.48 0.78
N ASP A 455 -20.68 4.78 -0.26
CA ASP A 455 -21.48 3.84 -1.05
C ASP A 455 -20.59 3.13 -2.10
N VAL A 456 -19.49 2.53 -1.62
CA VAL A 456 -18.36 2.03 -2.42
C VAL A 456 -18.80 1.01 -3.48
N GLY A 457 -19.73 0.11 -3.14
CA GLY A 457 -20.28 -0.84 -4.10
C GLY A 457 -21.08 -0.16 -5.21
N ALA A 458 -21.97 0.77 -4.88
CA ALA A 458 -22.77 1.50 -5.86
C ALA A 458 -21.88 2.41 -6.76
N MET A 459 -20.87 3.07 -6.18
CA MET A 459 -19.88 3.86 -6.93
C MET A 459 -19.13 2.97 -7.94
N SER A 460 -18.50 1.90 -7.45
CA SER A 460 -17.73 0.97 -8.28
C SER A 460 -18.57 0.19 -9.30
N GLN A 461 -19.90 0.15 -9.17
CA GLN A 461 -20.82 -0.34 -10.21
C GLN A 461 -21.04 0.69 -11.33
N ALA A 462 -21.05 1.98 -11.02
CA ALA A 462 -21.27 3.06 -12.00
C ALA A 462 -20.03 3.34 -12.88
N LEU A 463 -18.83 3.09 -12.35
CA LEU A 463 -17.57 3.27 -13.08
C LEU A 463 -17.50 2.42 -14.37
N TYR A 464 -16.86 2.97 -15.40
CA TYR A 464 -16.51 2.24 -16.61
C TYR A 464 -15.29 1.37 -16.36
N PHE A 465 -15.36 0.10 -16.71
CA PHE A 465 -14.21 -0.80 -16.84
C PHE A 465 -14.32 -1.50 -18.20
N TYR A 466 -13.19 -1.76 -18.83
CA TYR A 466 -13.09 -2.41 -20.12
C TYR A 466 -13.57 -3.86 -20.05
N GLN A 467 -14.32 -4.25 -21.08
CA GLN A 467 -14.96 -5.54 -21.27
C GLN A 467 -14.99 -5.79 -22.78
N ASP A 468 -14.56 -6.96 -23.24
CA ASP A 468 -14.53 -7.29 -24.66
C ASP A 468 -15.94 -7.32 -25.26
N PRO A 469 -16.24 -6.55 -26.34
CA PRO A 469 -17.52 -6.55 -27.02
C PRO A 469 -18.10 -7.95 -27.31
N GLY A 470 -19.31 -8.19 -26.81
CA GLY A 470 -20.04 -9.46 -26.97
C GLY A 470 -19.81 -10.50 -25.86
N THR A 471 -18.95 -10.22 -24.87
CA THR A 471 -18.69 -11.11 -23.73
C THR A 471 -19.64 -10.85 -22.54
N PRO A 472 -19.85 -11.84 -21.64
CA PRO A 472 -20.69 -11.66 -20.45
C PRO A 472 -20.12 -10.59 -19.49
N PRO A 473 -20.95 -9.77 -18.83
CA PRO A 473 -20.46 -8.77 -17.87
C PRO A 473 -19.70 -9.40 -16.69
N ALA A 474 -18.51 -8.86 -16.38
CA ALA A 474 -17.72 -9.25 -15.22
C ALA A 474 -18.46 -9.03 -13.88
N ARG A 475 -18.28 -9.95 -12.94
CA ARG A 475 -18.70 -9.77 -11.53
C ARG A 475 -17.64 -9.01 -10.76
N ARG A 476 -17.92 -7.74 -10.43
CA ARG A 476 -16.98 -6.81 -9.77
C ARG A 476 -16.81 -7.17 -8.29
N ARG A 477 -15.82 -8.03 -8.01
CA ARG A 477 -15.49 -8.54 -6.67
C ARG A 477 -14.21 -7.90 -6.16
N TRP A 478 -14.32 -7.09 -5.11
CA TRP A 478 -13.21 -6.29 -4.60
C TRP A 478 -12.47 -7.09 -3.55
N THR A 479 -11.32 -7.64 -3.93
CA THR A 479 -10.48 -8.48 -3.08
C THR A 479 -9.60 -7.66 -2.14
N SER A 480 -9.43 -6.37 -2.43
CA SER A 480 -8.63 -5.43 -1.63
C SER A 480 -9.34 -4.07 -1.54
N LEU A 481 -9.22 -3.40 -0.39
CA LEU A 481 -9.90 -2.14 -0.05
C LEU A 481 -8.99 -1.37 0.91
N ASP A 482 -8.46 -0.25 0.44
CA ASP A 482 -7.17 0.27 0.88
C ASP A 482 -7.22 1.79 1.10
N VAL A 483 -6.39 2.29 2.04
CA VAL A 483 -6.31 3.71 2.37
C VAL A 483 -4.87 4.10 2.67
N GLY A 484 -4.39 5.19 2.07
CA GLY A 484 -3.07 5.74 2.32
C GLY A 484 -2.59 6.64 1.19
N THR A 485 -1.28 6.70 0.96
CA THR A 485 -0.71 7.62 -0.04
C THR A 485 0.46 7.05 -0.80
N GLU A 486 0.54 7.48 -2.05
CA GLU A 486 1.66 7.37 -2.96
C GLU A 486 2.29 8.75 -3.14
N ILE A 487 3.54 8.90 -2.71
CA ILE A 487 4.35 10.10 -2.92
C ILE A 487 5.14 9.89 -4.21
N TYR A 488 4.78 10.59 -5.28
CA TYR A 488 5.53 10.60 -6.55
C TYR A 488 6.80 11.45 -6.46
N VAL A 489 7.72 11.19 -7.39
CA VAL A 489 9.00 11.90 -7.55
C VAL A 489 8.85 13.42 -7.40
N SER A 490 9.63 13.99 -6.48
CA SER A 490 9.75 15.42 -6.20
C SER A 490 11.21 15.87 -6.28
N ASP A 491 11.46 17.18 -6.29
CA ASP A 491 12.80 17.80 -6.32
C ASP A 491 13.48 17.88 -4.92
N ARG A 492 12.85 17.26 -3.93
CA ARG A 492 13.19 17.26 -2.50
C ARG A 492 12.55 16.06 -1.81
N ALA A 493 13.00 15.73 -0.61
CA ALA A 493 12.25 14.82 0.28
C ALA A 493 10.87 15.42 0.62
N GLU A 494 9.82 14.62 0.52
CA GLU A 494 8.45 14.96 0.91
C GLU A 494 7.99 14.00 2.03
N GLU A 495 7.09 14.48 2.88
CA GLU A 495 6.55 13.71 4.01
C GLU A 495 5.03 13.80 4.08
N ALA A 496 4.39 12.66 4.38
CA ALA A 496 2.98 12.52 4.70
C ALA A 496 2.79 11.92 6.11
N GLU A 497 1.77 12.38 6.83
CA GLU A 497 1.29 11.78 8.09
C GLU A 497 -0.24 11.78 8.11
N TRP A 498 -0.85 10.66 8.49
CA TRP A 498 -2.31 10.56 8.66
C TRP A 498 -2.70 9.56 9.74
N THR A 499 -3.91 9.72 10.28
CA THR A 499 -4.54 8.77 11.18
C THR A 499 -5.82 8.23 10.57
N LEU A 500 -5.97 6.90 10.59
CA LEU A 500 -7.12 6.17 10.08
C LEU A 500 -7.74 5.37 11.22
N SER A 501 -9.05 5.45 11.40
CA SER A 501 -9.76 4.70 12.44
C SER A 501 -11.17 4.32 12.00
N GLY A 502 -11.81 3.40 12.73
CA GLY A 502 -13.20 3.02 12.48
C GLY A 502 -13.48 2.41 11.10
N PHE A 503 -12.45 1.83 10.46
CA PHE A 503 -12.54 1.21 9.14
C PHE A 503 -13.38 -0.09 9.21
N ASP A 504 -14.63 0.00 8.75
CA ASP A 504 -15.63 -1.06 8.78
C ASP A 504 -16.25 -1.25 7.39
N ILE A 505 -16.09 -2.45 6.82
CA ILE A 505 -16.71 -2.86 5.55
C ILE A 505 -18.08 -3.48 5.86
N LEU A 506 -19.13 -2.99 5.20
CA LEU A 506 -20.52 -3.34 5.46
C LEU A 506 -21.15 -4.05 4.25
N VAL A 507 -21.34 -5.37 4.37
CA VAL A 507 -21.99 -6.22 3.35
C VAL A 507 -23.35 -6.71 3.88
N PRO A 508 -24.45 -6.64 3.10
CA PRO A 508 -25.77 -7.08 3.55
C PRO A 508 -25.89 -8.58 3.83
N ASP A 509 -26.61 -8.94 4.90
CA ASP A 509 -26.90 -10.33 5.32
C ASP A 509 -27.44 -11.23 4.20
N LYS A 510 -28.15 -10.66 3.21
CA LYS A 510 -28.67 -11.40 2.05
C LYS A 510 -27.55 -11.92 1.16
N CYS A 511 -26.56 -11.08 0.85
CA CYS A 511 -25.39 -11.48 0.07
C CYS A 511 -24.51 -12.52 0.78
N ILE A 512 -24.40 -12.42 2.12
CA ILE A 512 -23.70 -13.44 2.91
C ILE A 512 -24.37 -14.81 2.73
N LYS A 513 -25.70 -14.85 2.76
CA LYS A 513 -26.50 -16.08 2.62
C LYS A 513 -26.55 -16.62 1.18
N SER A 514 -26.47 -15.77 0.15
CA SER A 514 -26.40 -16.24 -1.25
C SER A 514 -25.01 -16.77 -1.61
N GLN A 515 -23.93 -16.08 -1.21
CA GLN A 515 -22.56 -16.59 -1.39
C GLN A 515 -22.32 -17.95 -0.70
N GLN A 516 -22.96 -18.19 0.46
CA GLN A 516 -22.92 -19.49 1.15
C GLN A 516 -23.68 -20.62 0.44
N ARG A 517 -24.61 -20.31 -0.49
CA ARG A 517 -25.47 -21.30 -1.16
C ARG A 517 -25.08 -21.58 -2.62
N ALA A 518 -23.98 -20.97 -3.10
CA ALA A 518 -23.59 -20.96 -4.51
C ALA A 518 -24.68 -20.46 -5.48
N SER A 519 -25.71 -19.76 -4.98
CA SER A 519 -26.70 -19.09 -5.81
C SER A 519 -26.11 -17.81 -6.40
N ASN A 520 -26.21 -17.64 -7.71
CA ASN A 520 -25.84 -16.39 -8.37
C ASN A 520 -26.85 -15.27 -8.03
N SER A 521 -26.35 -14.03 -8.02
CA SER A 521 -26.97 -12.78 -7.51
C SER A 521 -27.27 -12.74 -5.99
N CYS A 522 -27.45 -11.52 -5.47
CA CYS A 522 -28.05 -11.25 -4.16
C CYS A 522 -29.56 -10.92 -4.24
N TRP A 523 -30.10 -10.89 -5.48
CA TRP A 523 -31.38 -10.33 -5.88
C TRP A 523 -31.94 -11.09 -7.08
#